data_AF-A0A524H2M2-F1
#
_entry.id   AF-A0A524H2M2-F1
#
_cell.length_a   1.000
_cell.length_b   1.000
_cell.length_c   1.000
_cell.angle_alpha   90.00
_cell.angle_beta   90.00
_cell.angle_gamma   90.00
#
_symmetry.space_group_name_H-M   'P 1'
#
loop_
_entity.id
_entity.type
_entity.pdbx_description
1 polymer ?
#
loop_
_entity_poly.entity_id
_entity_poly.type
_entity_poly.pdbx_seq_one_letter_code
_entity_poly.pdbx_strand_id
1 'polypeptide(L)'
;MPVVGAGIIMEIGSDEWSHLLITGARAFGLELTRAHTRVFAGHAAELIAWNRVTNLTTVTAPQPMALTHYLDSLAPAGLVPENSALLDIGSGGGFPGIPLH
;
A
#
# COMPACT_ATOMS: atom_id res chain seq x y z
N MET A 1 -7.08 -3.77 -22.13
CA MET A 1 -6.47 -2.73 -23.00
C MET A 1 -5.40 -2.02 -22.18
N PRO A 2 -4.14 -1.94 -22.64
CA PRO A 2 -3.07 -1.34 -21.86
C PRO A 2 -3.13 0.19 -21.99
N VAL A 3 -2.90 0.89 -20.88
CA VAL A 3 -2.66 2.33 -20.90
C VAL A 3 -1.16 2.51 -21.13
N VAL A 4 -0.81 3.05 -22.30
CA VAL A 4 0.58 3.31 -22.70
C VAL A 4 1.00 4.65 -22.07
N GLY A 5 1.69 4.57 -20.94
CA GLY A 5 2.56 5.62 -20.42
C GLY A 5 4.01 5.13 -20.52
N ALA A 6 4.92 5.99 -20.98
CA ALA A 6 6.31 5.68 -21.33
C ALA A 6 7.01 4.62 -20.45
N GLY A 7 7.31 3.46 -21.04
CA GLY A 7 8.60 2.73 -20.92
C GLY A 7 9.28 2.47 -19.58
N ILE A 8 8.62 2.62 -18.42
CA ILE A 8 9.22 2.32 -17.12
C ILE A 8 8.42 1.19 -16.46
N ILE A 9 9.06 0.04 -16.26
CA ILE A 9 8.53 -1.00 -15.39
C ILE A 9 8.64 -0.48 -13.96
N MET A 10 7.50 -0.15 -13.33
CA MET A 10 7.47 0.23 -11.92
C MET A 10 7.71 -1.01 -11.06
N GLU A 11 8.62 -0.91 -10.10
CA GLU A 11 8.93 -1.97 -9.14
C GLU A 11 8.53 -1.56 -7.71
N ILE A 12 8.21 -2.53 -6.87
CA ILE A 12 7.91 -2.28 -5.46
C ILE A 12 9.15 -1.68 -4.79
N GLY A 13 8.97 -0.56 -4.09
CA GLY A 13 10.07 0.14 -3.43
C GLY A 13 10.91 1.05 -4.33
N SER A 14 10.61 1.15 -5.63
CA SER A 14 11.26 2.13 -6.51
C SER A 14 10.91 3.58 -6.12
N ASP A 15 11.64 4.54 -6.69
CA ASP A 15 11.36 5.96 -6.50
C ASP A 15 9.98 6.34 -7.04
N GLU A 16 9.58 5.79 -8.19
CA GLU A 16 8.27 6.01 -8.80
C GLU A 16 7.15 5.43 -7.94
N TRP A 17 7.36 4.23 -7.38
CA TRP A 17 6.38 3.60 -6.49
C TRP A 17 6.21 4.39 -5.18
N SER A 18 7.32 4.84 -4.60
CA SER A 18 7.30 5.72 -3.42
C SER A 18 6.64 7.06 -3.74
N HIS A 19 6.93 7.65 -4.90
CA HIS A 19 6.34 8.92 -5.32
C HIS A 19 4.83 8.81 -5.54
N LEU A 20 4.36 7.70 -6.12
CA LEU A 20 2.94 7.41 -6.29
C LEU A 20 2.21 7.39 -4.93
N LEU A 21 2.75 6.66 -3.95
CA LEU A 21 2.17 6.57 -2.61
C LEU A 21 2.17 7.93 -1.90
N ILE A 22 3.29 8.64 -1.90
CA ILE A 22 3.41 9.94 -1.22
C ILE A 22 2.43 10.94 -1.84
N THR A 23 2.35 11.00 -3.17
CA THR A 23 1.47 11.94 -3.86
C THR A 23 0.00 11.57 -3.69
N GLY A 24 -0.33 10.27 -3.73
CA GLY A 24 -1.69 9.78 -3.52
C GLY A 24 -2.20 10.03 -2.10
N ALA A 25 -1.35 9.83 -1.08
CA ALA A 25 -1.73 10.01 0.31
C ALA A 25 -2.13 11.46 0.66
N ARG A 26 -1.61 12.44 -0.09
CA ARG A 26 -2.00 13.85 0.06
C ARG A 26 -3.48 14.09 -0.26
N ALA A 27 -4.10 13.28 -1.11
CA ALA A 27 -5.53 13.36 -1.36
C ALA A 27 -6.38 13.03 -0.11
N PHE A 28 -5.79 12.30 0.85
CA PHE A 28 -6.38 12.01 2.15
C PHE A 28 -5.89 12.97 3.26
N GLY A 29 -5.12 14.00 2.92
CA GLY A 29 -4.52 14.92 3.89
C GLY A 29 -3.35 14.32 4.69
N LEU A 30 -2.77 13.21 4.22
CA LEU A 30 -1.67 12.52 4.88
C LEU A 30 -0.33 12.89 4.25
N GLU A 31 0.69 13.11 5.09
CA GLU A 31 2.07 13.32 4.64
C GLU A 31 2.90 12.06 4.88
N LEU A 32 3.07 11.24 3.84
CA LEU A 32 3.94 10.08 3.90
C LEU A 32 5.41 10.47 3.67
N THR A 33 6.30 9.85 4.43
CA THR A 33 7.74 9.97 4.25
C THR A 33 8.29 8.80 3.43
N ARG A 34 9.52 8.94 2.91
CA ARG A 34 10.26 7.81 2.33
C ARG A 34 10.49 6.66 3.31
N ALA A 35 10.45 6.92 4.62
CA ALA A 35 10.53 5.85 5.61
C ALA A 35 9.23 5.01 5.61
N HIS A 36 8.05 5.66 5.55
CA HIS A 36 6.77 4.95 5.45
C HIS A 36 6.69 4.11 4.17
N THR A 37 7.10 4.66 3.02
CA THR A 37 7.06 3.90 1.77
C THR A 37 8.02 2.70 1.78
N ARG A 38 9.17 2.79 2.47
CA ARG A 38 10.05 1.63 2.67
C ARG A 38 9.42 0.53 3.51
N VAL A 39 8.68 0.89 4.57
CA VAL A 39 7.93 -0.09 5.37
C VAL A 39 6.87 -0.77 4.50
N PHE A 40 6.13 0.00 3.70
CA PHE A 40 5.15 -0.56 2.78
C PHE A 40 5.78 -1.50 1.75
N ALA A 41 6.94 -1.15 1.20
CA ALA A 41 7.68 -2.01 0.28
C ALA A 41 8.14 -3.33 0.93
N GLY A 42 8.60 -3.27 2.18
CA GLY A 42 8.95 -4.46 2.96
C GLY A 42 7.73 -5.38 3.18
N HIS A 43 6.61 -4.80 3.59
CA HIS A 43 5.36 -5.53 3.70
C HIS A 43 4.90 -6.14 2.37
N ALA A 44 5.03 -5.41 1.26
CA ALA A 44 4.64 -5.88 -0.07
C ALA A 44 5.48 -7.08 -0.51
N ALA A 45 6.78 -7.06 -0.21
CA ALA A 45 7.68 -8.17 -0.49
C ALA A 45 7.27 -9.44 0.27
N GLU A 46 6.98 -9.31 1.58
CA GLU A 46 6.47 -10.42 2.40
C GLU A 46 5.13 -10.93 1.88
N LEU A 47 4.19 -10.03 1.58
CA LEU A 47 2.89 -10.37 1.02
C LEU A 47 3.04 -11.21 -0.26
N ILE A 48 3.91 -10.78 -1.20
CA ILE A 48 4.17 -11.53 -2.43
C ILE A 48 4.80 -12.89 -2.15
N ALA A 49 5.75 -12.96 -1.22
CA ALA A 49 6.41 -14.22 -0.86
C ALA A 49 5.39 -15.24 -0.34
N TRP A 50 4.55 -14.83 0.62
CA TRP A 50 3.54 -15.69 1.21
C TRP A 50 2.38 -16.01 0.27
N ASN A 51 2.02 -15.08 -0.62
CA ASN A 51 0.92 -15.26 -1.56
C ASN A 51 1.11 -16.50 -2.46
N ARG A 52 2.37 -16.90 -2.73
CA ARG A 52 2.71 -18.10 -3.52
C ARG A 52 2.11 -19.40 -2.98
N VAL A 53 1.84 -19.48 -1.67
CA VAL A 53 1.35 -20.70 -1.01
C VAL A 53 0.01 -20.51 -0.29
N THR A 54 -0.47 -19.27 -0.17
CA THR A 54 -1.65 -18.93 0.65
C THR A 54 -2.76 -18.19 -0.08
N ASN A 55 -2.52 -17.64 -1.28
CA ASN A 55 -3.50 -16.84 -2.04
C ASN A 55 -4.09 -15.64 -1.26
N LEU A 56 -3.27 -14.94 -0.45
CA LEU A 56 -3.63 -13.73 0.28
C LEU A 56 -4.20 -12.61 -0.61
N THR A 57 -3.79 -12.52 -1.87
CA THR A 57 -4.30 -11.53 -2.81
C THR A 57 -4.14 -11.93 -4.28
N THR A 58 -5.05 -11.45 -5.13
CA THR A 58 -4.92 -11.53 -6.59
C THR A 58 -4.14 -10.35 -7.19
N VAL A 59 -3.91 -9.28 -6.41
CA VAL A 59 -3.24 -8.06 -6.86
C VAL A 59 -1.76 -8.12 -6.50
N THR A 60 -0.91 -8.50 -7.46
CA THR A 60 0.54 -8.66 -7.25
C THR A 60 1.40 -7.67 -8.04
N ALA A 61 0.81 -6.96 -9.01
CA ALA A 61 1.52 -5.96 -9.79
C ALA A 61 1.84 -4.70 -8.95
N PRO A 62 3.06 -4.12 -9.06
CA PRO A 62 3.52 -3.02 -8.18
C PRO A 62 2.58 -1.81 -8.11
N GLN A 63 2.17 -1.28 -9.25
CA GLN A 63 1.29 -0.10 -9.28
C GLN A 63 -0.12 -0.42 -8.73
N PRO A 64 -0.84 -1.45 -9.20
CA PRO A 64 -2.11 -1.85 -8.59
C PRO A 64 -2.03 -2.11 -7.09
N MET A 65 -0.94 -2.70 -6.61
CA MET A 65 -0.72 -2.94 -5.19
C MET A 65 -0.60 -1.63 -4.39
N ALA A 66 0.18 -0.65 -4.86
CA ALA A 66 0.25 0.67 -4.24
C ALA A 66 -1.14 1.33 -4.10
N LEU A 67 -1.96 1.23 -5.15
CA LEU A 67 -3.27 1.87 -5.20
C LEU A 67 -4.29 1.13 -4.32
N THR A 68 -4.50 -0.16 -4.55
CA THR A 68 -5.61 -0.92 -3.97
C THR A 68 -5.32 -1.42 -2.56
N HIS A 69 -4.05 -1.70 -2.22
CA HIS A 69 -3.73 -2.23 -0.90
C HIS A 69 -3.25 -1.15 0.05
N TYR A 70 -2.39 -0.23 -0.41
CA TYR A 70 -1.81 0.78 0.48
C TYR A 70 -2.62 2.06 0.52
N LEU A 71 -2.85 2.74 -0.62
CA LEU A 71 -3.60 3.99 -0.63
C LEU A 71 -5.05 3.81 -0.20
N ASP A 72 -5.74 2.78 -0.67
CA ASP A 72 -7.12 2.50 -0.26
C ASP A 72 -7.23 2.26 1.25
N SER A 73 -6.26 1.52 1.83
CA SER A 73 -6.20 1.29 3.28
C SER A 73 -5.95 2.54 4.11
N LEU A 74 -5.40 3.61 3.51
CA LEU A 74 -5.19 4.90 4.17
C LEU A 74 -6.42 5.82 4.12
N ALA A 75 -7.41 5.53 3.26
CA ALA A 75 -8.62 6.33 3.15
C ALA A 75 -9.35 6.60 4.49
N PRO A 76 -9.46 5.63 5.43
CA PRO A 76 -10.11 5.88 6.71
C PRO A 76 -9.25 6.63 7.74
N ALA A 77 -7.97 6.92 7.47
CA ALA A 77 -7.06 7.50 8.47
C ALA A 77 -7.58 8.80 9.09
N GLY A 78 -8.21 9.67 8.30
CA GLY A 78 -8.80 10.92 8.79
C GLY A 78 -10.08 10.76 9.63
N LEU A 79 -10.65 9.55 9.68
CA LEU A 79 -11.83 9.21 10.50
C LEU A 79 -11.45 8.59 11.84
N VAL A 80 -10.19 8.16 11.99
CA VAL A 80 -9.70 7.50 13.20
C VAL A 80 -9.05 8.56 14.10
N PRO A 81 -9.56 8.76 15.34
CA PRO A 81 -8.91 9.64 16.30
C PRO A 81 -7.52 9.13 16.66
N GLU A 82 -6.59 10.07 16.86
CA GLU A 82 -5.24 9.73 17.33
C GLU A 82 -5.29 8.90 18.63
N ASN A 83 -4.37 7.94 18.75
CA ASN A 83 -4.26 7.03 19.91
C ASN A 83 -5.49 6.14 20.18
N SER A 84 -6.35 5.94 19.18
CA SER A 84 -7.45 4.98 19.29
C SER A 84 -6.94 3.54 19.25
N ALA A 85 -7.56 2.67 20.05
CA ALA A 85 -7.40 1.23 19.89
C ALA A 85 -8.21 0.77 18.66
N LEU A 86 -7.54 0.14 17.70
CA LEU A 86 -8.16 -0.40 16.49
C LEU A 86 -8.16 -1.93 16.50
N LEU A 87 -9.24 -2.52 15.98
CA LEU A 87 -9.34 -3.95 15.69
C LEU A 87 -9.61 -4.14 14.20
N ASP A 88 -8.72 -4.85 13.52
CA ASP A 88 -8.86 -5.25 12.12
C ASP A 88 -9.34 -6.71 12.05
N ILE A 89 -10.60 -6.92 11.63
CA ILE A 89 -11.23 -8.24 11.59
C ILE A 89 -11.10 -8.82 10.19
N GLY A 90 -10.39 -9.95 10.07
CA GLY A 90 -10.25 -10.67 8.80
C GLY A 90 -9.18 -10.07 7.87
N SER A 91 -8.16 -9.42 8.44
CA SER A 91 -7.18 -8.61 7.70
C SER A 91 -6.40 -9.35 6.61
N GLY A 92 -6.33 -10.68 6.65
CA GLY A 92 -5.68 -11.50 5.61
C GLY A 92 -4.23 -11.07 5.38
N GLY A 93 -3.99 -10.35 4.28
CA GLY A 93 -2.71 -9.69 3.99
C GLY A 93 -2.38 -8.49 4.90
N GLY A 94 -3.08 -8.29 6.01
CA GLY A 94 -2.84 -7.22 6.97
C GLY A 94 -3.44 -5.86 6.60
N PHE A 95 -4.47 -5.82 5.74
CA PHE A 95 -5.11 -4.57 5.31
C PHE A 95 -6.50 -4.40 5.95
N PRO A 96 -6.88 -3.19 6.41
CA PRO A 96 -6.11 -1.94 6.38
C PRO A 96 -5.17 -1.74 7.59
N GLY A 97 -5.09 -2.70 8.52
CA GLY A 97 -4.42 -2.53 9.81
C GLY A 97 -2.93 -2.18 9.74
N ILE A 98 -2.16 -2.75 8.80
CA ILE A 98 -0.72 -2.47 8.66
C ILE A 98 -0.48 -1.06 8.09
N PRO A 99 -1.14 -0.60 7.01
CA PRO A 99 -0.96 0.78 6.55
C PRO A 99 -1.42 1.87 7.53
N LEU A 100 -2.37 1.58 8.43
CA LEU A 100 -2.91 2.56 9.38
C LEU A 100 -2.11 2.70 10.69
N HIS A 101 -1.18 1.78 10.97
CA HIS A 101 -0.28 1.83 12.14
C HIS A 101 1.05 2.50 11.81
#